data_AF-A0AAX2I3E5-F1
#
_entry.id   AF-A0AAX2I3E5-F1
#
_cell.length_a   1.000
_cell.length_b   1.000
_cell.length_c   1.000
_cell.angle_alpha   90.00
_cell.angle_beta   90.00
_cell.angle_gamma   90.00
#
_symmetry.space_group_name_H-M   'P 1'
#
loop_
_entity.id
_entity.type
_entity.pdbx_description
1 polymer ?
#
loop_
_entity_poly.entity_id
_entity_poly.type
_entity_poly.pdbx_seq_one_letter_code
_entity_poly.pdbx_strand_id
1 'polypeptide(L)'
;MIIASHHPAYRHMGLNAGETVIYAQWGQFIKLTESGVVIEANNQPVTVNNATEVTVNATVKVRLNTPLLEVSGNIIDNADSNSATLKSLRDAYNSHNHQLKNVQSGSTTLTSETPAKVVR
;
A
#
# COMPACT_ATOMS: atom_id res chain seq x y z
N MET A 1 -32.25 -13.01 -6.54
CA MET A 1 -32.06 -14.08 -7.54
C MET A 1 -30.73 -14.75 -7.26
N ILE A 2 -30.69 -16.06 -7.05
CA ILE A 2 -29.45 -16.83 -6.85
C ILE A 2 -29.23 -17.63 -8.13
N ILE A 3 -28.18 -17.33 -8.89
CA ILE A 3 -27.80 -18.09 -10.10
C ILE A 3 -26.58 -18.93 -9.75
N ALA A 4 -26.76 -20.25 -9.57
CA ALA A 4 -25.63 -21.15 -9.39
C ALA A 4 -25.98 -22.65 -9.37
N SER A 5 -24.98 -23.48 -9.66
CA SER A 5 -24.98 -24.95 -9.63
C SER A 5 -24.37 -25.55 -8.35
N HIS A 6 -24.48 -24.87 -7.20
CA HIS A 6 -23.76 -25.22 -5.96
C HIS A 6 -24.59 -26.00 -4.92
N HIS A 7 -23.91 -26.79 -4.07
CA HIS A 7 -24.52 -27.60 -3.01
C HIS A 7 -25.28 -26.72 -1.98
N PRO A 8 -26.56 -27.00 -1.67
CA PRO A 8 -27.40 -26.11 -0.87
C PRO A 8 -26.84 -25.77 0.52
N ALA A 9 -26.09 -26.69 1.15
CA ALA A 9 -25.57 -26.50 2.51
C ALA A 9 -24.57 -25.33 2.65
N TYR A 10 -23.94 -24.90 1.56
CA TYR A 10 -22.98 -23.79 1.59
C TYR A 10 -23.58 -22.47 1.12
N ARG A 11 -24.90 -22.44 0.90
CA ARG A 11 -25.57 -21.27 0.38
C ARG A 11 -25.41 -20.11 1.36
N HIS A 12 -24.99 -18.96 0.86
CA HIS A 12 -25.00 -17.73 1.65
C HIS A 12 -26.46 -17.33 1.93
N MET A 13 -26.80 -17.13 3.21
CA MET A 13 -28.15 -16.86 3.68
C MET A 13 -28.25 -15.48 4.34
N GLY A 14 -29.47 -14.99 4.55
CA GLY A 14 -29.72 -13.78 5.35
C GLY A 14 -29.39 -12.46 4.64
N LEU A 15 -29.51 -12.41 3.31
CA LEU A 15 -29.35 -11.16 2.57
C LEU A 15 -30.54 -10.23 2.78
N ASN A 16 -30.26 -8.95 3.01
CA ASN A 16 -31.28 -7.90 2.99
C ASN A 16 -31.73 -7.60 1.55
N ALA A 17 -32.85 -6.90 1.41
CA ALA A 17 -33.31 -6.43 0.11
C ALA A 17 -32.23 -5.55 -0.54
N GLY A 18 -31.87 -5.87 -1.79
CA GLY A 18 -30.85 -5.16 -2.57
C GLY A 18 -29.42 -5.67 -2.41
N GLU A 19 -29.12 -6.49 -1.39
CA GLU A 19 -27.78 -7.06 -1.23
C GLU A 19 -27.48 -8.14 -2.27
N THR A 20 -26.23 -8.18 -2.74
CA THR A 20 -25.74 -9.19 -3.69
C THR A 20 -24.45 -9.79 -3.18
N VAL A 21 -24.27 -11.10 -3.36
CA VAL A 21 -23.07 -11.81 -2.92
C VAL A 21 -22.63 -12.83 -3.96
N ILE A 22 -21.31 -12.89 -4.20
CA ILE A 22 -20.63 -13.98 -4.89
C ILE A 22 -19.81 -14.70 -3.84
N TYR A 23 -19.90 -16.03 -3.75
CA TYR A 23 -19.29 -16.81 -2.66
C TYR A 23 -18.84 -18.20 -3.10
N ALA A 24 -17.97 -18.80 -2.29
CA ALA A 24 -17.48 -20.17 -2.45
C ALA A 24 -17.74 -21.02 -1.20
N GLN A 25 -17.75 -22.35 -1.36
CA GLN A 25 -17.99 -23.30 -0.26
C GLN A 25 -16.92 -23.24 0.85
N TRP A 26 -15.73 -22.70 0.53
CA TRP A 26 -14.63 -22.53 1.47
C TRP A 26 -14.68 -21.21 2.24
N GLY A 27 -15.80 -20.48 2.17
CA GLY A 27 -16.07 -19.30 2.99
C GLY A 27 -15.63 -17.96 2.41
N GLN A 28 -14.97 -17.92 1.24
CA GLN A 28 -14.67 -16.65 0.56
C GLN A 28 -15.95 -16.03 0.01
N PHE A 29 -16.04 -14.70 0.06
CA PHE A 29 -17.14 -13.99 -0.60
C PHE A 29 -16.78 -12.55 -0.99
N ILE A 30 -17.54 -12.02 -1.95
CA ILE A 30 -17.63 -10.61 -2.26
C ILE A 30 -19.08 -10.20 -2.05
N LYS A 31 -19.34 -9.29 -1.09
CA LYS A 31 -20.68 -8.83 -0.74
C LYS A 31 -20.85 -7.34 -1.02
N LEU A 32 -21.90 -6.99 -1.75
CA LEU A 32 -22.34 -5.63 -2.03
C LEU A 32 -23.53 -5.30 -1.13
N THR A 33 -23.42 -4.22 -0.37
CA THR A 33 -24.45 -3.71 0.54
C THR A 33 -24.72 -2.24 0.30
N GLU A 34 -25.75 -1.69 0.94
CA GLU A 34 -26.02 -0.24 0.95
C GLU A 34 -24.85 0.56 1.55
N SER A 35 -24.13 -0.01 2.52
CA SER A 35 -23.03 0.66 3.22
C SER A 35 -21.66 0.48 2.57
N GLY A 36 -21.51 -0.42 1.58
CA GLY A 36 -20.26 -0.60 0.86
C GLY A 36 -20.03 -2.01 0.30
N VAL A 37 -18.76 -2.34 0.12
CA VAL A 37 -18.31 -3.61 -0.47
C VAL A 37 -17.35 -4.32 0.50
N VAL A 38 -17.57 -5.61 0.71
CA VAL A 38 -16.68 -6.47 1.51
C VAL A 38 -16.11 -7.57 0.61
N ILE A 39 -14.79 -7.74 0.64
CA ILE A 39 -14.07 -8.86 0.02
C ILE A 39 -13.46 -9.66 1.17
N GLU A 40 -14.00 -10.86 1.42
CA GLU A 40 -13.55 -11.78 2.46
C GLU A 40 -12.81 -12.96 1.81
N ALA A 41 -11.57 -13.17 2.23
CA ALA A 41 -10.69 -14.22 1.71
C ALA A 41 -10.65 -15.47 2.60
N ASN A 42 -11.24 -15.42 3.80
CA ASN A 42 -11.26 -16.49 4.78
C ASN A 42 -9.85 -17.08 5.05
N ASN A 43 -8.91 -16.21 5.43
CA ASN A 43 -7.50 -16.53 5.67
C ASN A 43 -6.75 -17.12 4.46
N GLN A 44 -7.28 -16.97 3.25
CA GLN A 44 -6.58 -17.34 2.01
C GLN A 44 -5.90 -16.11 1.39
N PRO A 45 -4.86 -16.32 0.58
CA PRO A 45 -4.25 -15.23 -0.18
C PRO A 45 -5.23 -14.62 -1.20
N VAL A 46 -5.09 -13.31 -1.43
CA VAL A 46 -5.78 -12.59 -2.51
C VAL A 46 -4.74 -12.12 -3.51
N THR A 47 -4.93 -12.47 -4.78
CA THR A 47 -4.01 -12.11 -5.86
C THR A 47 -4.75 -11.42 -7.00
N VAL A 48 -4.22 -10.29 -7.47
CA VAL A 48 -4.67 -9.59 -8.68
C VAL A 48 -3.59 -9.77 -9.74
N ASN A 49 -3.83 -10.64 -10.73
CA ASN A 49 -2.85 -11.03 -11.73
C ASN A 49 -3.27 -10.61 -13.15
N ASN A 50 -2.28 -10.52 -14.05
CA ASN A 50 -2.46 -10.24 -15.48
C ASN A 50 -3.22 -8.93 -15.78
N ALA A 51 -3.18 -7.97 -14.86
CA ALA A 51 -3.67 -6.61 -15.09
C ALA A 51 -2.53 -5.77 -15.71
N THR A 52 -2.86 -4.96 -16.71
CA THR A 52 -1.92 -3.96 -17.26
C THR A 52 -1.78 -2.74 -16.36
N GLU A 53 -2.85 -2.41 -15.63
CA GLU A 53 -2.93 -1.29 -14.69
C GLU A 53 -3.98 -1.61 -13.62
N VAL A 54 -3.72 -1.19 -12.37
CA VAL A 54 -4.68 -1.25 -11.27
C VAL A 54 -4.80 0.15 -10.65
N THR A 55 -5.96 0.78 -10.83
CA THR A 55 -6.24 2.13 -10.31
C THR A 55 -7.19 2.05 -9.12
N VAL A 56 -6.81 2.64 -7.98
CA VAL A 56 -7.64 2.72 -6.77
C VAL A 56 -7.95 4.18 -6.45
N ASN A 57 -9.20 4.59 -6.68
CA ASN A 57 -9.67 5.95 -6.39
C ASN A 57 -10.42 5.96 -5.04
N ALA A 58 -9.92 6.74 -4.08
CA ALA A 58 -10.56 6.94 -2.79
C ALA A 58 -10.57 8.42 -2.40
N THR A 59 -11.71 8.92 -1.91
CA THR A 59 -11.87 10.35 -1.57
C THR A 59 -11.26 10.73 -0.23
N VAL A 60 -11.09 9.76 0.68
CA VAL A 60 -10.58 10.01 2.04
C VAL A 60 -9.19 9.41 2.23
N LYS A 61 -9.03 8.10 2.03
CA LYS A 61 -7.76 7.39 2.21
C LYS A 61 -7.78 5.98 1.63
N VAL A 62 -6.60 5.48 1.28
CA VAL A 62 -6.31 4.04 1.18
C VAL A 62 -5.47 3.65 2.41
N ARG A 63 -5.86 2.60 3.14
CA ARG A 63 -5.12 2.11 4.32
C ARG A 63 -4.71 0.65 4.11
N LEU A 64 -3.42 0.37 4.19
CA LEU A 64 -2.83 -0.97 4.08
C LEU A 64 -2.33 -1.40 5.47
N ASN A 65 -3.11 -2.21 6.18
CA ASN A 65 -2.72 -2.75 7.49
C ASN A 65 -1.97 -4.06 7.29
N THR A 66 -0.65 -3.98 7.11
CA THR A 66 0.22 -5.15 6.93
C THR A 66 1.54 -4.91 7.68
N PRO A 67 2.16 -5.94 8.27
CA PRO A 67 3.51 -5.84 8.82
C PRO A 67 4.57 -5.51 7.76
N LEU A 68 4.35 -5.93 6.51
CA LEU A 68 5.28 -5.76 5.41
C LEU A 68 4.54 -5.34 4.13
N LEU A 69 5.01 -4.25 3.52
CA LEU A 69 4.61 -3.82 2.19
C LEU A 69 5.84 -3.88 1.28
N GLU A 70 5.81 -4.80 0.32
CA GLU A 70 6.87 -4.97 -0.67
C GLU A 70 6.45 -4.31 -1.98
N VAL A 71 7.31 -3.42 -2.50
CA VAL A 71 7.14 -2.79 -3.81
C VAL A 71 8.45 -2.97 -4.57
N SER A 72 8.40 -3.75 -5.66
CA SER A 72 9.57 -4.02 -6.50
C SER A 72 9.96 -2.83 -7.37
N GLY A 73 8.99 -1.97 -7.68
CA GLY A 73 9.18 -0.74 -8.45
C GLY A 73 9.36 0.52 -7.59
N ASN A 74 9.15 1.66 -8.23
CA ASN A 74 9.20 2.95 -7.57
C ASN A 74 7.89 3.27 -6.83
N ILE A 75 8.02 4.01 -5.73
CA ILE A 75 6.90 4.66 -5.05
C ILE A 75 7.07 6.17 -5.28
N ILE A 76 6.05 6.82 -5.81
CA ILE A 76 5.97 8.28 -6.00
C ILE A 76 4.78 8.76 -5.16
N ASP A 77 5.02 9.68 -4.24
CA ASP A 77 3.98 10.40 -3.52
C ASP A 77 3.59 11.67 -4.29
N ASN A 78 2.33 12.10 -4.16
CA ASN A 78 1.81 13.28 -4.87
C ASN A 78 2.10 13.23 -6.39
N ALA A 79 1.76 12.09 -7.01
CA ALA A 79 1.92 11.84 -8.43
C ALA A 79 1.31 12.98 -9.28
N ASP A 80 1.78 13.11 -10.52
CA ASP A 80 1.51 14.21 -11.47
C ASP A 80 2.18 15.55 -11.15
N SER A 81 2.44 15.86 -9.88
CA SER A 81 3.16 17.08 -9.48
C SER A 81 4.56 16.82 -8.91
N ASN A 82 4.84 15.60 -8.48
CA ASN A 82 6.15 15.13 -8.05
C ASN A 82 6.63 13.98 -8.93
N SER A 83 7.90 14.03 -9.35
CA SER A 83 8.56 12.99 -10.13
C SER A 83 9.61 12.21 -9.33
N ALA A 84 9.91 12.62 -8.10
CA ALA A 84 10.89 11.94 -7.26
C ALA A 84 10.30 10.64 -6.70
N THR A 85 11.11 9.59 -6.72
CA THR A 85 10.73 8.29 -6.14
C THR A 85 11.33 8.16 -4.74
N LEU A 86 10.69 7.40 -3.85
CA LEU A 86 11.26 7.10 -2.52
C LEU A 86 12.67 6.49 -2.60
N LYS A 87 12.94 5.70 -3.65
CA LYS A 87 14.28 5.16 -3.94
C LYS A 87 15.27 6.29 -4.25
N SER A 88 14.93 7.20 -5.16
CA SER A 88 15.79 8.32 -5.54
C SER A 88 16.07 9.27 -4.39
N LEU A 89 15.07 9.54 -3.56
CA LEU A 89 15.22 10.37 -2.36
C LEU A 89 16.16 9.71 -1.35
N ARG A 90 16.06 8.39 -1.18
CA ARG A 90 16.96 7.63 -0.32
C ARG A 90 18.39 7.58 -0.84
N ASP A 91 18.57 7.41 -2.15
CA ASP A 91 19.89 7.41 -2.76
C ASP A 91 20.56 8.78 -2.66
N ALA A 92 19.81 9.87 -2.89
CA ALA A 92 20.27 11.23 -2.67
C ALA A 92 20.64 11.48 -1.21
N TYR A 93 19.82 11.03 -0.27
CA TYR A 93 20.12 11.10 1.17
C TYR A 93 21.35 10.26 1.55
N ASN A 94 21.57 9.09 0.96
CA ASN A 94 22.74 8.28 1.32
C ASN A 94 24.04 8.81 0.71
N SER A 95 23.96 9.52 -0.42
CA SER A 95 25.12 9.99 -1.17
C SER A 95 25.45 11.47 -0.95
N HIS A 96 24.57 12.25 -0.29
CA HIS A 96 24.84 13.66 -0.08
C HIS A 96 26.09 13.89 0.77
N ASN A 97 26.78 14.98 0.46
CA ASN A 97 27.92 15.46 1.23
C ASN A 97 27.70 16.93 1.63
N HIS A 98 28.51 17.40 2.56
CA HIS A 98 28.50 18.79 2.99
C HIS A 98 29.85 19.43 2.73
N GLN A 99 29.83 20.60 2.08
CA GLN A 99 31.04 21.40 1.91
C GLN A 99 31.33 22.17 3.21
N LEU A 100 32.47 21.89 3.84
CA LEU A 100 33.00 22.68 4.95
C LEU A 100 33.76 23.88 4.40
N LYS A 101 33.37 25.09 4.82
CA LYS A 101 33.99 26.36 4.41
C LYS A 101 34.74 26.97 5.61
N ASN A 102 35.76 27.79 5.34
CA ASN A 102 36.54 28.54 6.34
C ASN A 102 37.27 27.66 7.39
N VAL A 103 37.77 26.50 6.97
CA VAL A 103 38.58 25.61 7.80
C VAL A 103 40.06 25.72 7.42
N GLN A 104 40.96 25.52 8.39
CA GLN A 104 42.39 25.41 8.12
C GLN A 104 42.70 24.03 7.54
N SER A 105 43.43 23.99 6.41
CA SER A 105 43.83 22.73 5.78
C SER A 105 44.78 21.92 6.67
N GLY A 106 44.70 20.58 6.59
CA GLY A 106 45.53 19.65 7.35
C GLY A 106 45.43 18.22 6.81
N SER A 107 46.20 17.29 7.38
CA SER A 107 46.27 15.88 6.94
C SER A 107 45.35 14.94 7.74
N THR A 108 44.65 15.45 8.75
CA THR A 108 43.75 14.64 9.59
C THR A 108 42.36 14.53 8.95
N THR A 109 41.84 13.30 8.88
CA THR A 109 40.43 13.04 8.53
C THR A 109 39.60 12.99 9.80
N LEU A 110 38.54 13.78 9.86
CA LEU A 110 37.58 13.80 10.96
C LEU A 110 36.19 13.43 10.46
N THR A 111 35.41 12.73 11.29
CA THR A 111 34.00 12.42 11.03
C THR A 111 33.14 13.37 11.86
N SER A 112 32.11 13.96 11.26
CA SER A 112 31.16 14.78 12.01
C SER A 112 30.32 13.93 12.95
N GLU A 113 29.89 14.51 14.05
CA GLU A 113 28.81 13.95 14.87
C GLU A 113 27.49 13.89 14.08
N THR A 114 26.54 13.08 14.55
CA THR A 114 25.18 13.08 14.01
C THR A 114 24.52 14.45 14.19
N PRO A 115 23.73 14.95 13.22
CA PRO A 115 23.05 16.24 13.36
C PRO A 115 22.25 16.33 14.66
N ALA A 116 22.58 17.30 15.52
CA ALA A 116 21.83 17.54 16.73
C ALA A 116 20.43 18.08 16.41
N LYS A 117 19.42 17.66 17.19
CA LYS A 117 18.12 18.32 17.16
C LYS A 117 18.30 19.74 17.70
N VAL A 118 18.26 20.75 16.84
CA VAL A 118 18.18 22.15 17.29
C VAL A 118 16.82 22.30 17.96
N VAL A 119 16.79 22.27 19.28
CA VAL A 119 15.63 22.69 20.06
C VAL A 119 15.64 24.22 19.99
N ARG A 120 14.68 24.78 19.27
CA ARG A 120 14.41 26.22 19.27
C ARG A 120 13.44 26.54 20.39
#